data_AF-A0A4W5NEK5-F1
#
_entry.id   AF-A0A4W5NEK5-F1
#
_cell.length_a   1.000
_cell.length_b   1.000
_cell.length_c   1.000
_cell.angle_alpha   90.00
_cell.angle_beta   90.00
_cell.angle_gamma   90.00
#
_symmetry.space_group_name_H-M   'P 1'
#
loop_
_entity.id
_entity.type
_entity.pdbx_description
1 polymer ?
#
loop_
_entity_poly.entity_id
_entity_poly.type
_entity_poly.pdbx_seq_one_letter_code
_entity_poly.pdbx_strand_id
1 'polypeptide(L)'
;MTTLKPAAIRIIKNATGNKTEYMYVDLRSEEEVEKALKNNKDYMGLLYIEVFRTSVRVGCRGWRKGATGDSPGSRRKMKRRKM
;
A
#
# COMPACT_ATOMS: atom_id res chain seq x y z
N MET A 1 -2.35 2.58 22.13
CA MET A 1 -2.60 3.43 20.95
C MET A 1 -1.55 4.54 20.89
N THR A 2 -0.42 4.29 20.24
CA THR A 2 0.59 5.32 19.98
C THR A 2 0.13 6.19 18.81
N THR A 3 0.15 7.51 18.99
CA THR A 3 -0.22 8.45 17.93
C THR A 3 0.94 8.62 16.96
N LEU A 4 0.78 8.13 15.73
CA LEU A 4 1.75 8.33 14.64
C LEU A 4 1.31 9.52 13.80
N LYS A 5 2.27 10.35 13.37
CA LYS A 5 2.02 11.50 12.49
C LYS A 5 2.36 11.13 11.04
N PRO A 6 1.36 10.79 10.21
CA PRO A 6 1.62 10.43 8.83
C PRO A 6 2.07 11.66 8.02
N ALA A 7 3.06 11.48 7.15
CA ALA A 7 3.49 12.50 6.20
C ALA A 7 2.47 12.64 5.06
N ALA A 8 2.00 11.51 4.55
CA ALA A 8 0.98 11.44 3.53
C ALA A 8 0.21 10.12 3.64
N ILE A 9 -1.05 10.15 3.21
CA ILE A 9 -1.93 8.99 3.18
C ILE A 9 -2.40 8.77 1.75
N ARG A 10 -2.23 7.54 1.25
CA ARG A 10 -2.58 7.16 -0.12
C ARG A 10 -3.51 5.97 -0.09
N ILE A 11 -4.78 6.22 -0.43
CA ILE A 11 -5.79 5.17 -0.55
C ILE A 11 -5.76 4.66 -1.98
N ILE A 12 -5.49 3.36 -2.16
CA ILE A 12 -5.54 2.75 -3.48
C ILE A 12 -7.03 2.52 -3.82
N LYS A 13 -7.38 2.82 -5.08
CA LYS A 13 -8.70 2.54 -5.64
C LYS A 13 -8.55 1.50 -6.74
N ASN A 14 -9.48 0.56 -6.81
CA ASN A 14 -9.59 -0.37 -7.92
C ASN A 14 -9.97 0.37 -9.21
N ALA A 15 -9.81 -0.30 -10.36
CA ALA A 15 -10.23 0.25 -11.66
C ALA A 15 -11.72 0.67 -11.69
N THR A 16 -12.56 0.01 -10.90
CA THR A 16 -13.99 0.31 -10.72
C THR A 16 -14.24 1.53 -9.80
N GLY A 17 -13.19 2.17 -9.27
CA GLY A 17 -13.30 3.35 -8.38
C GLY A 17 -13.55 3.03 -6.90
N ASN A 18 -13.86 1.77 -6.57
CA ASN A 18 -14.02 1.32 -5.19
C ASN A 18 -12.68 1.36 -4.43
N LYS A 19 -12.71 1.82 -3.18
CA LYS A 19 -11.55 1.76 -2.27
C LYS A 19 -11.12 0.30 -2.11
N THR A 20 -9.83 0.04 -2.27
CA THR A 20 -9.29 -1.28 -1.96
C THR A 20 -9.12 -1.46 -0.47
N GLU A 21 -8.87 -2.69 -0.05
CA GLU A 21 -8.46 -3.02 1.31
C GLU A 21 -7.02 -2.59 1.64
N TYR A 22 -6.29 -2.07 0.64
CA TYR A 22 -4.90 -1.62 0.81
C TYR A 22 -4.77 -0.10 0.81
N MET A 23 -3.89 0.38 1.69
CA MET A 23 -3.60 1.80 1.89
C MET A 23 -2.10 1.94 2.16
N TYR A 24 -1.48 2.96 1.61
CA TYR A 24 -0.09 3.31 1.92
C TYR A 24 -0.05 4.55 2.79
N VAL A 25 0.77 4.50 3.83
CA VAL A 25 1.04 5.63 4.71
C VAL A 25 2.53 5.94 4.61
N ASP A 26 2.84 7.15 4.17
CA ASP A 26 4.20 7.64 4.12
C ASP A 26 4.55 8.20 5.51
N LEU A 27 5.63 7.71 6.11
CA LEU A 27 6.17 8.18 7.40
C LEU A 27 7.50 8.90 7.18
N ARG A 28 7.85 9.85 8.06
CA ARG A 28 9.06 10.67 7.88
C ARG A 28 10.29 10.02 8.52
N SER A 29 10.11 9.37 9.66
CA SER A 29 11.19 8.78 10.44
C SER A 29 11.10 7.26 10.48
N GLU A 30 12.26 6.59 10.49
CA GLU A 30 12.34 5.14 10.63
C GLU A 30 11.81 4.67 12.00
N GLU A 31 11.99 5.48 13.05
CA GLU A 31 11.41 5.18 14.38
C GLU A 31 9.88 5.10 14.36
N GLU A 32 9.22 5.94 13.54
CA GLU A 32 7.77 5.91 13.39
C GLU A 32 7.33 4.65 12.63
N VAL A 33 8.13 4.22 11.65
CA VAL A 33 7.91 2.98 10.90
C VAL A 33 7.99 1.78 11.84
N GLU A 34 9.01 1.71 12.70
CA GLU A 34 9.12 0.63 13.68
C GLU A 34 7.96 0.62 14.67
N LYS A 35 7.53 1.79 15.14
CA LYS A 35 6.34 1.91 16.00
C LYS A 35 5.07 1.45 15.28
N ALA A 36 4.92 1.73 13.99
CA ALA A 36 3.79 1.27 13.18
C ALA A 36 3.79 -0.25 13.01
N LEU A 37 4.96 -0.84 12.77
CA LEU A 37 5.12 -2.29 12.57
C LEU A 37 4.80 -3.11 13.83
N LYS A 38 4.93 -2.51 15.02
CA LYS A 38 4.51 -3.16 16.27
C LYS A 38 2.99 -3.39 16.35
N ASN A 39 2.20 -2.64 15.58
CA ASN A 39 0.74 -2.79 15.53
C ASN A 39 0.28 -3.76 14.43
N ASN A 40 1.16 -4.64 13.95
CA ASN A 40 0.80 -5.66 12.97
C ASN A 40 -0.09 -6.75 13.60
N LYS A 41 -1.08 -7.23 12.84
CA LYS A 41 -2.09 -8.21 13.28
C LYS A 41 -2.98 -7.73 14.43
N ASP A 42 -3.15 -6.42 14.52
CA ASP A 42 -4.02 -5.79 15.51
C ASP A 42 -5.41 -5.51 14.93
N TYR A 43 -6.33 -5.03 15.77
CA TYR A 43 -7.67 -4.64 15.37
C TYR A 43 -7.84 -3.12 15.46
N MET A 44 -8.23 -2.50 14.35
CA MET A 44 -8.74 -1.13 14.34
C MET A 44 -10.27 -1.16 14.46
N GLY A 45 -10.76 -1.25 15.69
CA GLY A 45 -12.18 -1.45 15.97
C GLY A 45 -12.59 -2.89 15.68
N LEU A 46 -13.55 -3.10 14.77
CA LEU A 46 -14.00 -4.44 14.36
C LEU A 46 -13.20 -5.01 13.18
N LEU A 47 -12.27 -4.23 12.62
CA LEU A 47 -11.51 -4.61 11.44
C LEU A 47 -10.11 -5.08 11.85
N TYR A 48 -9.75 -6.29 11.42
CA TYR A 48 -8.39 -6.78 11.51
C TYR A 48 -7.50 -6.03 10.51
N ILE A 49 -6.30 -5.65 10.95
CA ILE A 49 -5.32 -4.95 10.13
C ILE A 49 -3.99 -5.69 10.09
N GLU A 50 -3.35 -5.64 8.92
CA GLU A 50 -1.97 -6.09 8.76
C GLU A 50 -1.10 -4.92 8.29
N VAL A 51 0.02 -4.73 8.98
CA VAL A 51 0.94 -3.62 8.73
C VAL A 51 2.26 -4.19 8.23
N PHE A 52 2.71 -3.72 7.06
CA PHE A 52 3.93 -4.17 6.43
C PHE A 52 4.83 -2.99 6.07
N ARG A 53 6.14 -3.18 6.21
CA ARG A 53 7.12 -2.21 5.72
C ARG A 53 7.21 -2.34 4.20
N THR A 54 7.05 -1.22 3.50
CA THR A 54 7.30 -1.16 2.05
C THR A 54 8.35 -0.11 1.75
N SER A 55 9.34 -0.48 0.94
CA SER A 55 10.35 0.46 0.40
C SER A 55 9.90 1.07 -0.93
N VAL A 56 8.71 0.71 -1.42
CA VAL A 56 8.19 1.22 -2.66
C VAL A 56 7.94 2.70 -2.48
N ARG A 57 8.81 3.53 -3.07
CA ARG A 57 8.43 4.88 -3.46
C ARG A 57 7.25 4.71 -4.40
N VAL A 58 6.04 4.90 -3.90
CA VAL A 58 4.82 4.94 -4.70
C VAL A 58 4.85 6.27 -5.48
N GLY A 59 5.89 6.43 -6.30
CA GLY A 59 6.04 7.53 -7.23
C GLY A 59 5.03 7.31 -8.33
N CYS A 60 4.35 8.39 -8.70
CA CYS A 60 3.48 8.49 -9.85
C CYS A 60 4.18 7.98 -11.12
N ARG A 61 4.10 6.67 -11.41
CA ARG A 61 4.42 6.09 -12.72
C ARG A 61 3.14 5.67 -13.45
N GLY A 62 2.08 6.49 -13.39
CA GLY A 62 0.86 6.14 -14.11
C GLY A 62 -0.37 7.00 -13.88
N TRP A 63 -0.23 8.26 -13.46
CA TRP A 63 -1.38 9.18 -13.44
C TRP A 63 -1.05 10.45 -14.21
N ARG A 64 -0.86 10.32 -15.53
CA ARG A 64 -1.23 11.31 -16.56
C ARG A 64 -0.86 10.78 -17.95
N LYS A 65 -1.85 10.92 -18.84
CA LYS A 65 -1.83 10.88 -20.32
C LYS A 65 -1.81 9.49 -20.96
N GLY A 66 -2.75 9.35 -21.90
CA GLY A 66 -2.88 8.20 -22.77
C GLY A 66 -1.84 8.18 -23.88
N ALA A 67 -2.08 7.25 -24.79
CA ALA A 67 -1.40 6.99 -26.05
C ALA A 67 -0.03 6.27 -25.96
N THR A 68 -0.03 5.08 -26.59
CA THR A 68 1.05 4.46 -27.38
C THR A 68 2.42 4.20 -26.74
N GLY A 69 2.87 2.94 -26.81
CA GLY A 69 4.30 2.62 -26.82
C GLY A 69 4.66 1.34 -26.06
N ASP A 70 4.90 0.28 -26.82
CA ASP A 70 5.53 -0.98 -26.43
C ASP A 70 6.83 -0.78 -25.62
N SER A 71 7.03 -1.58 -24.55
CA SER A 71 8.31 -2.28 -24.28
C SER A 71 8.28 -3.18 -23.02
N PRO A 72 9.10 -4.25 -22.99
CA PRO A 72 8.84 -5.48 -22.25
C PRO A 72 9.62 -5.54 -20.94
N GLY A 73 9.07 -6.19 -19.91
CA GLY A 73 9.83 -6.40 -18.67
C GLY A 73 9.09 -7.18 -17.59
N SER A 74 9.25 -8.50 -17.62
CA SER A 74 9.05 -9.43 -16.51
C SER A 74 7.63 -9.58 -15.95
N ARG A 75 6.77 -10.16 -16.80
CA ARG A 75 5.52 -10.84 -16.45
C ARG A 75 5.80 -12.00 -15.47
N ARG A 76 5.33 -11.90 -14.21
CA ARG A 76 5.17 -13.06 -13.32
C ARG A 76 3.79 -13.02 -12.66
N LYS A 77 2.90 -13.92 -13.11
CA LYS A 77 1.58 -14.18 -12.50
C LYS A 77 1.75 -15.09 -11.29
N MET A 78 1.06 -14.81 -10.18
CA MET A 78 0.90 -15.75 -9.07
C MET A 78 -0.55 -16.26 -9.07
N LYS A 79 -0.74 -17.56 -9.33
CA LYS A 79 -2.04 -18.24 -9.34
C LYS A 79 -2.31 -18.79 -7.93
N ARG A 80 -3.44 -18.42 -7.31
CA ARG A 80 -3.88 -19.04 -6.05
C ARG A 80 -4.56 -20.38 -6.38
N ARG A 81 -4.08 -21.45 -5.73
CA ARG A 81 -4.66 -22.78 -5.77
C ARG A 81 -5.64 -22.88 -4.60
N LYS A 82 -6.87 -23.29 -4.91
CA LYS A 82 -7.96 -23.50 -3.95
C LYS A 82 -7.71 -24.84 -3.23
N MET A 83 -7.86 -24.84 -1.91
CA MET A 83 -8.36 -25.99 -1.17
C MET A 83 -9.79 -25.66 -0.77
#